data_AF-A0A3B9J3G5-F1
#
_entry.id   AF-A0A3B9J3G5-F1
#
_cell.length_a   1.000
_cell.length_b   1.000
_cell.length_c   1.000
_cell.angle_alpha   90.00
_cell.angle_beta   90.00
_cell.angle_gamma   90.00
#
_symmetry.space_group_name_H-M   'P 1'
#
loop_
_entity.id
_entity.type
_entity.pdbx_description
1 polymer ?
#
loop_
_entity_poly.entity_id
_entity_poly.type
_entity_poly.pdbx_seq_one_letter_code
_entity_poly.pdbx_strand_id
1 'polypeptide(L)' 'MNKITSLGTHFGPYRIESDGDEIIAVHGHELDPHPSDIGQAYVHRSTLRVLRPSVRQSWLRDGPNTRRPRRGNEPFVEVE' A
#
# COMPACT_ATOMS: atom_id res chain seq x y z
N MET A 1 18.31 -13.52 4.37
CA MET A 1 17.98 -14.83 4.99
C MET A 1 16.48 -14.87 5.09
N ASN A 2 15.87 -15.88 4.46
CA ASN A 2 14.43 -15.89 4.25
C ASN A 2 13.68 -15.95 5.58
N LYS A 3 12.68 -15.08 5.74
CA LYS A 3 11.81 -15.00 6.90
C LYS A 3 10.39 -15.36 6.50
N ILE A 4 9.76 -16.24 7.27
CA ILE A 4 8.33 -16.53 7.15
C ILE A 4 7.55 -15.72 8.19
N THR A 5 6.54 -14.98 7.74
CA THR A 5 5.67 -14.16 8.59
C THR A 5 4.21 -14.56 8.38
N SER A 6 3.47 -14.78 9.46
CA SER A 6 2.02 -15.02 9.41
C SER A 6 1.26 -13.71 9.20
N LEU A 7 0.34 -13.69 8.23
CA LEU A 7 -0.46 -12.52 7.90
C LEU A 7 -1.96 -12.89 7.84
N GLY A 8 -2.80 -12.15 8.56
CA GLY A 8 -4.26 -12.25 8.46
C GLY A 8 -4.83 -11.09 7.65
N THR A 9 -5.77 -11.38 6.74
CA THR A 9 -6.31 -10.40 5.80
C THR A 9 -7.81 -10.63 5.58
N HIS A 10 -8.49 -9.71 4.86
CA HIS A 10 -9.87 -9.93 4.44
C HIS A 10 -10.07 -11.11 3.49
N PHE A 11 -9.01 -11.56 2.80
CA PHE A 11 -9.05 -12.66 1.83
C PHE A 11 -8.60 -14.00 2.42
N GLY A 12 -8.29 -14.02 3.72
CA GLY A 12 -7.82 -15.19 4.43
C GLY A 12 -6.43 -15.03 5.04
N PRO A 13 -5.94 -16.08 5.72
CA PRO A 13 -4.61 -16.13 6.31
C PRO A 13 -3.55 -16.64 5.32
N TYR A 14 -2.35 -16.10 5.42
CA TYR A 14 -1.21 -16.44 4.55
C TYR A 14 0.10 -16.61 5.35
N ARG A 15 1.08 -17.28 4.73
CA ARG A 15 2.49 -17.27 5.12
C ARG A 15 3.27 -16.45 4.08
N ILE A 16 3.79 -15.32 4.50
CA ILE A 16 4.56 -14.40 3.66
C ILE A 16 6.03 -14.74 3.81
N GLU A 17 6.68 -15.08 2.70
CA GLU A 17 8.12 -15.28 2.64
C GLU A 17 8.81 -14.00 2.15
N SER A 18 9.79 -13.52 2.92
CA SER A 18 10.52 -12.31 2.59
C SER A 18 12.03 -12.49 2.69
N ASP A 19 12.77 -11.78 1.84
CA ASP A 19 14.21 -11.54 1.99
C ASP A 19 14.45 -10.04 2.19
N GLY A 20 14.90 -9.68 3.40
CA GLY A 20 14.93 -8.26 3.81
C GLY A 20 13.55 -7.60 3.72
N ASP A 21 13.48 -6.50 2.98
CA ASP A 21 12.26 -5.69 2.75
C ASP A 21 11.49 -6.10 1.48
N GLU A 22 11.76 -7.28 0.95
CA GLU A 22 11.10 -7.80 -0.24
C GLU A 22 10.31 -9.08 0.04
N ILE A 23 9.03 -9.06 -0.34
CA ILE A 23 8.18 -10.25 -0.36
C ILE A 23 8.53 -11.04 -1.63
N ILE A 24 9.01 -12.27 -1.45
CA ILE A 24 9.43 -13.14 -2.56
C ILE A 24 8.41 -14.24 -2.85
N ALA A 25 7.54 -14.59 -1.89
CA ALA A 25 6.43 -15.51 -2.10
C ALA A 25 5.28 -15.29 -1.10
N VAL A 26 4.07 -15.66 -1.52
CA VAL A 26 2.86 -15.71 -0.69
C VAL A 26 2.31 -17.12 -0.75
N HIS A 27 2.34 -17.80 0.40
CA HIS A 27 1.82 -19.15 0.53
C HIS A 27 0.47 -19.11 1.26
N GLY A 28 -0.48 -19.94 0.84
CA GLY A 28 -1.70 -20.16 1.60
C GLY A 28 -1.39 -20.71 2.99
N HIS A 29 -2.19 -20.36 3.99
CA HIS A 29 -2.04 -20.99 5.31
C HIS A 29 -2.33 -22.49 5.22
N GLU A 30 -1.52 -23.30 5.89
CA GLU A 30 -1.58 -24.77 5.86
C GLU A 30 -2.89 -25.38 6.41
N LEU A 31 -3.76 -24.58 7.00
CA LEU A 31 -5.05 -24.99 7.56
C LEU A 31 -6.23 -24.48 6.72
N ASP A 32 -5.97 -23.66 5.71
CA ASP A 32 -6.96 -23.21 4.75
C ASP A 32 -6.99 -24.21 3.58
N PRO A 33 -8.08 -24.98 3.39
CA PRO A 33 -8.15 -25.97 2.33
C PRO A 33 -8.29 -25.34 0.93
N HIS A 34 -8.68 -24.07 0.82
CA HIS A 34 -8.83 -23.33 -0.44
C HIS A 34 -8.39 -21.87 -0.29
N PRO A 35 -7.08 -21.61 -0.13
CA PRO A 35 -6.56 -20.26 0.00
C PRO A 35 -6.94 -19.38 -1.19
N SER A 36 -7.35 -18.14 -0.96
CA SER A 36 -7.71 -17.22 -2.04
C SER A 36 -6.47 -16.76 -2.83
N ASP A 37 -6.54 -16.86 -4.16
CA ASP A 37 -5.50 -16.37 -5.07
C ASP A 37 -5.29 -14.85 -5.03
N ILE A 38 -6.25 -14.10 -4.47
CA ILE A 38 -6.13 -12.64 -4.29
C ILE A 38 -4.89 -12.29 -3.45
N GLY A 39 -4.48 -13.17 -2.54
CA GLY A 39 -3.27 -12.98 -1.73
C GLY A 39 -1.99 -12.81 -2.55
N GLN A 40 -1.94 -13.29 -3.80
CA GLN A 40 -0.78 -13.09 -4.67
C GLN A 40 -0.53 -11.61 -5.00
N ALA A 41 -1.52 -10.73 -4.80
CA ALA A 41 -1.34 -9.29 -4.91
C ALA A 41 -0.29 -8.72 -3.94
N TYR A 42 0.04 -9.41 -2.83
CA TYR A 42 1.05 -8.91 -1.87
C TYR A 42 2.49 -8.95 -2.41
N VAL A 43 2.76 -9.74 -3.45
CA VAL A 43 4.05 -9.70 -4.16
C VAL A 43 4.17 -8.41 -5.00
N HIS A 44 3.05 -7.81 -5.39
CA HIS A 44 3.05 -6.67 -6.30
C HIS A 44 3.46 -5.36 -5.61
N ARG A 45 4.29 -4.58 -6.31
CA ARG A 45 4.62 -3.19 -5.96
C ARG A 45 4.03 -2.25 -7.02
N SER A 46 3.18 -1.32 -6.60
CA SER A 46 2.60 -0.32 -7.49
C SER A 46 3.41 0.98 -7.47
N THR A 47 3.62 1.57 -8.65
CA THR A 47 4.16 2.93 -8.80
C THR A 47 3.22 4.01 -8.25
N LEU A 48 1.98 3.66 -7.90
CA LEU A 48 0.97 4.57 -7.33
C LEU A 48 1.03 4.65 -5.80
N ARG A 49 1.99 3.99 -5.13
CA ARG A 49 2.13 4.05 -3.68
C ARG A 49 2.48 5.48 -3.23
N VAL A 50 1.67 6.05 -2.34
CA VAL A 50 1.99 7.34 -1.70
C VAL A 50 3.22 7.17 -0.79
N LEU A 51 4.30 7.87 -1.11
CA LEU A 51 5.59 7.72 -0.43
C LEU A 51 5.81 8.73 0.70
N ARG A 52 5.20 9.92 0.61
CA ARG A 52 5.46 11.03 1.54
C ARG A 52 4.18 11.80 1.89
N PRO A 53 4.11 12.40 3.08
CA PRO A 53 3.09 13.39 3.40
C PRO A 53 3.08 14.50 2.34
N SER A 54 1.90 14.81 1.83
CA SER A 54 1.76 15.80 0.76
C SER A 54 0.48 16.60 0.91
N VAL A 55 0.52 17.89 0.56
CA VAL A 55 -0.60 18.81 0.69
C VAL A 55 -0.89 19.46 -0.66
N ARG A 56 -2.17 19.57 -1.03
CA ARG A 56 -2.58 20.23 -2.28
C ARG A 56 -2.05 21.66 -2.32
N GLN A 57 -1.37 22.04 -3.41
CA GLN A 57 -0.59 23.28 -3.51
C GLN A 57 -1.33 24.54 -3.06
N SER A 58 -2.56 24.78 -3.52
CA SER A 58 -3.27 26.01 -3.15
C SER A 58 -3.78 26.01 -1.72
N TRP A 59 -3.99 24.84 -1.11
CA TRP A 59 -4.33 24.78 0.32
C TRP A 59 -3.10 25.13 1.15
N LEU A 60 -1.93 24.60 0.79
CA LEU A 60 -0.69 24.88 1.51
C LEU A 60 -0.31 26.36 1.45
N ARG A 61 -0.47 27.00 0.29
CA ARG A 61 -0.13 28.41 0.09
C ARG A 61 -1.17 29.38 0.65
N ASP A 62 -2.45 29.14 0.38
CA ASP A 62 -3.52 30.13 0.60
C ASP A 62 -4.50 29.73 1.71
N GLY A 63 -4.27 28.60 2.37
CA GLY A 63 -5.11 28.09 3.44
C GLY A 63 -6.41 27.40 3.00
N PRO A 64 -7.26 27.05 3.99
CA PRO A 64 -8.52 26.36 3.76
C PRO A 64 -9.49 27.13 2.86
N ASN A 65 -10.38 26.41 2.18
CA ASN A 65 -11.43 26.95 1.30
C ASN A 65 -10.95 27.65 0.01
N THR A 66 -9.65 27.84 -0.18
CA THR A 66 -9.10 28.45 -1.39
C THR A 66 -9.16 27.50 -2.60
N ARG A 67 -9.60 28.02 -3.76
CA ARG A 67 -9.63 27.32 -5.07
C ARG A 67 -10.30 25.93 -5.04
N ARG A 68 -11.45 25.79 -4.36
CA ARG A 68 -12.20 24.51 -4.29
C ARG A 68 -12.45 23.84 -5.64
N PRO A 69 -12.79 24.56 -6.73
CA PRO A 69 -13.01 23.94 -8.04
C PRO A 69 -11.78 23.23 -8.62
N ARG A 70 -10.58 23.48 -8.08
CA ARG A 70 -9.33 22.87 -8.56
C ARG A 70 -8.94 21.58 -7.85
N ARG A 71 -9.74 21.08 -6.89
CA ARG A 71 -9.52 19.76 -6.27
C ARG A 71 -9.48 18.68 -7.36
N GLY A 72 -8.50 17.79 -7.29
CA GLY A 72 -8.25 16.74 -8.29
C GLY A 72 -7.46 17.19 -9.53
N ASN A 73 -7.28 18.50 -9.75
CA ASN A 73 -6.60 19.06 -10.93
C ASN A 73 -5.36 19.89 -10.58
N GLU A 74 -4.95 19.90 -9.32
CA GLU A 74 -3.78 20.62 -8.82
C GLU A 74 -2.71 19.65 -8.33
N PRO A 75 -1.42 20.03 -8.41
CA PRO A 75 -0.37 19.22 -7.85
C PRO A 75 -0.42 19.22 -6.31
N PHE A 76 0.18 18.18 -5.75
CA PHE A 76 0.50 18.09 -4.33
C PHE A 76 1.96 18.46 -4.11
N VAL A 77 2.23 19.12 -2.99
CA VAL A 77 3.58 19.50 -2.55
C VAL A 77 3.93 18.62 -1.35
N GLU A 78 5.06 17.91 -1.43
CA GLU A 78 5.58 17.11 -0.33
C GLU A 78 5.99 18.01 0.84
N VAL A 79 5.76 17.55 2.07
CA VAL A 79 6.12 18.24 3.31
C VAL A 79 6.91 17.31 4.23
N GLU A 80 7.59 17.88 5.22
CA GLU A 80 8.31 17.15 6.26
C GLU A 80 7.40 16.71 7.41
#